data_AF-A0A7J7J2Q8-F1
#
_entry.id   AF-A0A7J7J2Q8-F1
#
_cell.length_a   1.000
_cell.length_b   1.000
_cell.length_c   1.000
_cell.angle_alpha   90.00
_cell.angle_beta   90.00
_cell.angle_gamma   90.00
#
_symmetry.space_group_name_H-M   'P 1'
#
loop_
_entity.id
_entity.type
_entity.pdbx_description
1 polymer ?
#
loop_
_entity_poly.entity_id
_entity_poly.type
_entity_poly.pdbx_seq_one_letter_code
_entity_poly.pdbx_strand_id
1 'polypeptide(L)'
;MQIKRATQNDDTLQKVVTWIHEGWPNNKPTEPELQLLWAQRESLVLHDNILLLQRDTNSRVVVPKALQTTVLETLHSSHWGVVKVKQLARRYVWWSSLNADIEKLTKACDVCKQLSAAPTQCFTEWPKTEHPWERVHLDFAGPFKDKMWLICIDAHSKFPYMGKMEIGQTSAKQTIQVLKDIFSLEGLPNTVVTDNGPQFTSSDFEAFCKQHGISHITSPPHHPPSNGEAERFVQTFKRSVEKNCVGGVPLTDSVRLTLATYRSLPHPALEWKTPAEVLHGRQPRCLLSLINPFNTRNYQTKSNNNTSSQFAVNSLVYARNYSSGPKWVPVK
;
A
#
# COMPACT_ATOMS: atom_id res chain seq x y z
N MET A 1 30.86 38.69 25.78
CA MET A 1 31.73 38.54 26.98
C MET A 1 31.68 37.14 27.60
N GLN A 2 30.52 36.48 27.71
CA GLN A 2 30.43 35.17 28.40
C GLN A 2 31.07 33.99 27.64
N ILE A 3 30.89 33.87 26.31
CA ILE A 3 31.48 32.77 25.52
C ILE A 3 33.02 32.82 25.55
N LYS A 4 33.62 33.99 25.30
CA LYS A 4 35.07 34.19 25.34
C LYS A 4 35.69 33.72 26.67
N ARG A 5 35.09 34.11 27.80
CA ARG A 5 35.52 33.69 29.14
C ARG A 5 35.32 32.20 29.36
N ALA A 6 34.20 31.64 28.90
CA ALA A 6 33.94 30.21 29.03
C ALA A 6 34.91 29.37 28.18
N THR A 7 35.29 29.83 26.99
CA THR A 7 36.32 29.19 26.15
C THR A 7 37.68 29.17 26.85
N GLN A 8 38.04 30.25 27.55
CA GLN A 8 39.28 30.33 28.33
C GLN A 8 39.33 29.37 29.52
N ASN A 9 38.16 29.05 30.08
CA ASN A 9 38.03 28.15 31.23
C ASN A 9 37.74 26.69 30.82
N ASP A 10 37.67 26.38 29.52
CA ASP A 10 37.39 25.04 29.01
C ASP A 10 38.70 24.38 28.57
N ASP A 11 39.17 23.42 29.38
CA ASP A 11 40.47 22.75 29.19
C ASP A 11 40.60 22.11 27.80
N THR A 12 39.51 21.51 27.29
CA THR A 12 39.48 20.87 25.98
C THR A 12 39.65 21.90 24.86
N LEU A 13 38.93 23.03 24.96
CA LEU A 13 39.04 24.10 23.96
C LEU A 13 40.37 24.83 24.05
N GLN A 14 40.94 25.02 25.25
CA GLN A 14 42.26 25.62 25.41
C GLN A 14 43.36 24.78 24.76
N LYS A 15 43.34 23.44 24.91
CA LYS A 15 44.26 22.55 24.18
C LYS A 15 44.18 22.78 22.66
N VAL A 16 42.98 22.92 22.12
CA VAL A 16 42.76 23.18 20.69
C VAL A 16 43.24 24.57 20.27
N VAL A 17 43.03 25.59 21.11
CA VAL A 17 43.56 26.94 20.88
C VAL A 17 45.09 26.91 20.80
N THR A 18 45.76 26.21 21.71
CA THR A 18 47.22 26.02 21.67
C THR A 18 47.64 25.34 20.36
N TRP A 19 46.95 24.28 19.93
CA TRP A 19 47.27 23.59 18.67
C TRP A 19 47.08 24.44 17.41
N ILE A 20 46.15 25.40 17.43
CA ILE A 20 45.97 26.34 16.32
C ILE A 20 47.19 27.27 16.18
N HIS A 21 47.82 27.65 17.29
CA HIS A 21 49.00 28.53 17.30
C HIS A 21 50.32 27.78 17.10
N GLU A 22 50.49 26.64 17.78
CA GLU A 22 51.76 25.91 17.85
C GLU A 22 51.86 24.76 16.83
N GLY A 23 50.73 24.37 16.24
CA GLY A 23 50.63 23.25 15.31
C GLY A 23 49.83 22.08 15.89
N TRP A 24 49.10 21.39 15.02
CA TRP A 24 48.28 20.24 15.39
C TRP A 24 49.13 18.98 15.62
N PRO A 25 48.74 18.09 16.54
CA PRO A 25 49.46 16.83 16.73
C PRO A 25 49.36 15.94 15.48
N ASN A 26 50.49 15.32 15.11
CA ASN A 26 50.59 14.42 13.95
C ASN A 26 49.72 13.17 14.12
N ASN A 27 49.60 12.67 15.35
CA ASN A 27 48.78 11.52 15.68
C ASN A 27 47.42 11.95 16.21
N LYS A 28 46.40 11.15 15.89
CA LYS A 28 45.03 11.37 16.37
C LYS A 28 44.99 11.32 17.92
N PRO A 29 44.38 12.31 18.60
CA PRO A 29 44.28 12.32 20.06
C PRO A 29 43.51 11.12 20.64
N THR A 30 43.78 10.75 21.89
CA THR A 30 43.09 9.62 22.56
C THR A 30 41.69 10.00 23.05
N GLU A 31 41.49 11.26 23.47
CA GLU A 31 40.23 11.74 24.04
C GLU A 31 39.14 11.95 22.95
N PRO A 32 37.92 11.37 23.08
CA PRO A 32 36.90 11.43 22.03
C PRO A 32 36.45 12.84 21.62
N GLU A 33 36.34 13.77 22.57
CA GLU A 33 35.98 15.16 22.27
C GLU A 33 37.08 15.84 21.42
N LEU A 34 38.35 15.63 21.76
CA LEU A 34 39.50 16.13 20.99
C LEU A 34 39.64 15.44 19.63
N GLN A 35 39.26 14.16 19.50
CA GLN A 35 39.26 13.47 18.21
C GLN A 35 38.33 14.13 17.20
N LEU A 36 37.14 14.54 17.63
CA LEU A 36 36.16 15.19 16.76
C LEU A 36 36.61 16.59 16.37
N LEU A 37 37.22 17.34 17.29
CA LEU A 37 37.83 18.64 16.99
C LEU A 37 39.02 18.50 16.04
N TRP A 38 39.91 17.54 16.28
CA TRP A 38 41.05 17.22 15.41
C TRP A 38 40.61 16.80 14.01
N ALA A 39 39.50 16.08 13.88
CA ALA A 39 38.91 15.73 12.58
C ALA A 39 38.39 16.95 11.80
N GLN A 40 38.11 18.07 12.50
CA GLN A 40 37.67 19.33 11.90
C GLN A 40 38.77 20.40 11.85
N ARG A 41 40.04 20.04 12.13
CA ARG A 41 41.17 20.97 12.29
C ARG A 41 41.36 21.98 11.16
N GLU A 42 41.16 21.59 9.91
CA GLU A 42 41.31 22.46 8.73
C GLU A 42 40.22 23.54 8.67
N SER A 43 39.10 23.30 9.33
CA SER A 43 37.94 24.20 9.37
C SER A 43 37.87 25.01 10.66
N LEU A 44 38.78 24.80 11.62
CA LEU A 44 38.76 25.49 12.91
C LEU A 44 39.60 26.76 12.86
N VAL A 45 38.99 27.87 13.28
CA VAL A 45 39.61 29.20 13.28
C VAL A 45 39.38 29.87 14.63
N LEU A 46 40.38 30.58 15.12
CA LEU A 46 40.27 31.40 16.32
C LEU A 46 40.00 32.85 15.94
N HIS A 47 38.92 33.44 16.45
CA HIS A 47 38.59 34.85 16.28
C HIS A 47 38.21 35.47 17.63
N ASP A 48 38.89 36.53 18.05
CA ASP A 48 38.67 37.19 19.35
C ASP A 48 38.71 36.26 20.59
N ASN A 49 39.53 35.20 20.53
CA ASN A 49 39.59 34.10 21.52
C ASN A 49 38.29 33.26 21.61
N ILE A 50 37.53 33.21 20.53
CA ILE A 50 36.37 32.33 20.35
C ILE A 50 36.71 31.35 19.23
N LEU A 51 36.56 30.06 19.53
CA LEU A 51 36.79 29.01 18.55
C LEU A 51 35.57 28.91 17.62
N LEU A 52 35.82 29.03 16.32
CA LEU A 52 34.82 28.98 15.26
C LEU A 52 35.10 27.79 14.35
N LEU A 53 34.04 27.13 13.91
CA LEU A 53 34.05 26.14 12.86
C LEU A 53 33.55 26.80 11.57
N GLN A 54 34.48 27.06 10.66
CA GLN A 54 34.24 27.65 9.36
C GLN A 54 33.68 26.60 8.40
N ARG A 55 32.59 26.92 7.72
CA ARG A 55 32.03 26.15 6.60
C ARG A 55 31.89 27.08 5.40
N ASP A 56 31.66 26.50 4.23
CA ASP A 56 31.57 27.22 2.95
C ASP A 56 30.52 28.36 2.97
N THR A 57 29.47 28.21 3.79
CA THR A 57 28.31 29.12 3.81
C THR A 57 28.09 29.83 5.14
N ASN A 58 28.75 29.39 6.22
CA ASN A 58 28.61 30.00 7.55
C ASN A 58 29.76 29.67 8.51
N SER A 59 29.87 30.45 9.57
CA SER A 59 30.75 30.18 10.71
C SER A 59 29.90 29.76 11.91
N ARG A 60 30.31 28.71 12.62
CA ARG A 60 29.60 28.20 13.79
C ARG A 60 30.47 28.32 15.03
N VAL A 61 29.93 28.85 16.11
CA VAL A 61 30.65 28.95 17.38
C VAL A 61 30.79 27.55 17.98
N VAL A 62 32.02 27.15 18.31
CA VAL A 62 32.26 25.95 19.11
C VAL A 62 31.91 26.30 20.56
N VAL A 63 30.82 25.70 21.07
CA VAL A 63 30.25 26.09 22.37
C VAL A 63 30.96 25.36 23.51
N PRO A 64 31.55 26.08 24.48
CA PRO A 64 32.16 25.49 25.68
C PRO A 64 31.14 24.68 26.49
N LYS A 65 31.59 23.62 27.16
CA LYS A 65 30.70 22.66 27.85
C LYS A 65 29.76 23.34 28.85
N ALA A 66 30.27 24.35 29.56
CA ALA A 66 29.52 25.13 30.55
C ALA A 66 28.32 25.90 29.97
N LEU A 67 28.31 26.21 28.67
CA LEU A 67 27.25 27.01 28.01
C LEU A 67 26.30 26.17 27.14
N GLN A 68 26.59 24.89 26.94
CA GLN A 68 25.79 24.03 26.05
C GLN A 68 24.33 23.94 26.52
N THR A 69 24.08 23.81 27.83
CA THR A 69 22.71 23.77 28.39
C THR A 69 21.92 25.03 28.08
N THR A 70 22.50 26.21 28.31
CA THR A 70 21.85 27.51 28.03
C THR A 70 21.55 27.69 26.55
N VAL A 71 22.47 27.26 25.68
CA VAL A 71 22.25 27.28 24.23
C VAL A 71 21.12 26.34 23.82
N LEU A 72 21.07 25.14 24.41
CA LEU A 72 20.01 24.15 24.16
C LEU A 72 18.63 24.68 24.58
N GLU A 73 18.53 25.29 25.76
CA GLU A 73 17.30 25.96 26.24
C GLU A 73 16.88 27.09 25.29
N THR A 74 17.83 27.91 24.84
CA THR A 74 17.56 28.98 23.88
C THR A 74 17.02 28.44 22.54
N LEU A 75 17.65 27.38 22.02
CA LEU A 75 17.25 26.71 20.79
C LEU A 75 15.86 26.06 20.89
N HIS A 76 15.44 25.66 22.10
CA HIS A 76 14.16 25.00 22.34
C HIS A 76 13.08 25.92 22.95
N SER A 77 13.37 27.21 23.16
CA SER A 77 12.49 28.20 23.80
C SER A 77 11.08 28.31 23.19
N SER A 78 10.92 27.96 21.91
CA SER A 78 9.65 28.02 21.17
C SER A 78 9.11 26.64 20.76
N HIS A 79 9.63 25.56 21.33
CA HIS A 79 9.14 24.17 21.15
C HIS A 79 9.03 23.70 19.68
N TRP A 80 9.79 24.29 18.75
CA TRP A 80 9.82 23.84 17.37
C TRP A 80 10.26 22.38 17.25
N GLY A 81 9.74 21.69 16.24
CA GLY A 81 10.08 20.30 15.96
C GLY A 81 11.59 20.08 15.80
N VAL A 82 12.06 18.92 16.23
CA VAL A 82 13.49 18.53 16.30
C VAL A 82 14.28 18.83 15.02
N VAL A 83 13.65 18.66 13.85
CA VAL A 83 14.28 18.93 12.55
C VAL A 83 14.59 20.42 12.38
N LYS A 84 13.65 21.30 12.73
CA LYS A 84 13.82 22.76 12.62
C LYS A 84 14.84 23.28 13.61
N VAL A 85 14.85 22.77 14.84
CA VAL A 85 15.84 23.14 15.87
C VAL A 85 17.24 22.73 15.44
N LYS A 86 17.42 21.52 14.88
CA LYS A 86 18.71 21.09 14.29
C LYS A 86 19.15 21.97 13.14
N GLN A 87 18.23 22.36 12.26
CA GLN A 87 18.53 23.27 11.15
C GLN A 87 18.99 24.65 11.66
N LEU A 88 18.32 25.19 12.68
CA LEU A 88 18.70 26.46 13.32
C LEU A 88 20.08 26.37 13.98
N ALA A 89 20.33 25.31 14.76
CA ALA A 89 21.60 25.11 15.46
C ALA A 89 22.78 25.03 14.48
N ARG A 90 22.62 24.32 13.36
CA ARG A 90 23.63 24.24 12.27
C ARG A 90 23.97 25.59 11.65
N ARG A 91 23.22 26.66 11.92
CA ARG A 91 23.55 28.00 11.43
C ARG A 91 24.53 28.75 12.31
N TYR A 92 24.55 28.46 13.61
CA TYR A 92 25.20 29.34 14.59
C TYR A 92 26.16 28.62 15.54
N VAL A 93 25.90 27.36 15.89
CA VAL A 93 26.61 26.67 16.98
C VAL A 93 27.03 25.26 16.59
N TRP A 94 28.07 24.76 17.26
CA TRP A 94 28.56 23.41 17.08
C TRP A 94 29.21 22.86 18.36
N TRP A 95 28.97 21.58 18.61
CA TRP A 95 29.75 20.70 19.47
C TRP A 95 29.46 19.25 19.07
N SER A 96 30.25 18.30 19.58
CA SER A 96 30.23 16.89 19.17
C SER A 96 28.86 16.23 19.27
N SER A 97 28.16 16.42 20.38
CA SER A 97 26.88 15.77 20.70
C SER A 97 25.65 16.60 20.36
N LEU A 98 25.78 17.77 19.71
CA LEU A 98 24.69 18.73 19.48
C LEU A 98 23.37 18.10 18.98
N ASN A 99 23.44 17.24 17.97
CA ASN A 99 22.23 16.61 17.43
C ASN A 99 21.56 15.67 18.44
N ALA A 100 22.35 14.90 19.19
CA ALA A 100 21.87 13.98 20.21
C ALA A 100 21.29 14.73 21.41
N ASP A 101 21.93 15.84 21.80
CA ASP A 101 21.46 16.68 22.90
C ASP A 101 20.12 17.36 22.56
N ILE A 102 19.96 17.86 21.33
CA ILE A 102 18.68 18.41 20.85
C ILE A 102 17.58 17.32 20.85
N GLU A 103 17.89 16.11 20.39
CA GLU A 103 16.93 14.99 20.44
C GLU A 103 16.54 14.63 21.87
N LYS A 104 17.52 14.56 22.77
CA LYS A 104 17.29 14.26 24.19
C LYS A 104 16.41 15.32 24.83
N LEU A 105 16.70 16.60 24.58
CA LEU A 105 15.92 17.73 25.11
C LEU A 105 14.47 17.70 24.59
N THR A 106 14.29 17.57 23.28
CA THR A 106 12.96 17.56 22.65
C THR A 106 12.13 16.34 23.08
N LYS A 107 12.76 15.16 23.25
CA LYS A 107 12.09 13.97 23.80
C LYS A 107 11.77 14.10 25.29
N ALA A 108 12.58 14.83 26.06
CA ALA A 108 12.35 15.02 27.50
C ALA A 108 11.31 16.11 27.79
N CYS A 109 11.09 17.06 26.87
CA CYS A 109 10.17 18.19 27.05
C CYS A 109 8.71 17.74 27.18
N ASP A 110 8.08 18.04 28.32
CA ASP A 110 6.70 17.64 28.59
C ASP A 110 5.67 18.37 27.73
N VAL A 111 5.92 19.64 27.40
CA VAL A 111 5.07 20.43 26.49
C VAL A 111 5.04 19.78 25.09
N CYS A 112 6.20 19.41 24.57
CA CYS A 112 6.31 18.73 23.28
C CYS A 112 5.64 17.35 23.29
N LYS A 113 5.74 16.59 24.39
CA LYS A 113 5.06 15.29 24.52
C LYS A 113 3.54 15.45 24.53
N GLN A 114 3.02 16.37 25.34
CA GLN A 114 1.57 16.58 25.51
C GLN A 114 0.88 17.00 24.20
N LEU A 115 1.57 17.78 23.36
CA LEU A 115 1.04 18.28 22.10
C LEU A 115 1.53 17.48 20.88
N SER A 116 2.23 16.36 21.09
CA SER A 116 2.68 15.51 19.99
C SER A 116 1.50 14.81 19.33
N ALA A 117 1.54 14.70 18.00
CA ALA A 117 0.58 13.89 17.28
C ALA A 117 0.67 12.43 17.76
N ALA A 118 -0.48 11.75 17.80
CA ALA A 118 -0.50 10.32 18.07
C ALA A 118 0.45 9.60 17.11
N PRO A 119 1.21 8.59 17.59
CA PRO A 119 2.06 7.80 16.71
C PRO A 119 1.20 7.21 15.58
N THR A 120 1.74 7.22 14.37
CA THR A 120 1.09 6.58 13.21
C THR A 120 0.82 5.12 13.57
N GLN A 121 -0.44 4.72 13.60
CA GLN A 121 -0.80 3.32 13.83
C GLN A 121 -0.12 2.46 12.76
N CYS A 122 0.75 1.56 13.20
CA CYS A 122 1.34 0.55 12.34
C CYS A 122 0.29 -0.55 12.18
N PHE A 123 -0.22 -0.71 10.96
CA PHE A 123 -1.15 -1.79 10.66
C PHE A 123 -0.35 -3.03 10.25
N THR A 124 -0.69 -4.18 10.83
CA THR A 124 -0.16 -5.46 10.36
C THR A 124 -0.70 -5.71 8.97
N GLU A 125 0.20 -5.75 7.98
CA GLU A 125 -0.19 -6.12 6.63
C GLU A 125 -0.61 -7.60 6.59
N TRP A 126 -1.62 -7.90 5.78
CA TRP A 126 -1.97 -9.28 5.51
C TRP A 126 -0.80 -10.01 4.85
N PRO A 127 -0.60 -11.31 5.14
CA PRO A 127 0.34 -12.12 4.38
C PRO A 127 0.05 -11.98 2.87
N LYS A 128 1.10 -11.83 2.07
CA LYS A 128 0.97 -11.76 0.62
C LYS A 128 0.39 -13.09 0.12
N THR A 129 -0.59 -13.01 -0.77
CA THR A 129 -1.14 -14.18 -1.48
C THR A 129 -0.26 -14.51 -2.69
N GLU A 130 -0.01 -15.80 -2.94
CA GLU A 130 0.80 -16.29 -4.04
C GLU A 130 -0.04 -16.73 -5.25
N HIS A 131 -1.26 -17.20 -4.99
CA HIS A 131 -2.20 -17.68 -6.01
C HIS A 131 -3.59 -17.02 -5.88
N PRO A 132 -4.29 -16.82 -7.02
CA PRO A 132 -5.67 -16.35 -6.97
C PRO A 132 -6.52 -17.29 -6.13
N TRP A 133 -7.54 -16.73 -5.47
CA TRP A 133 -8.48 -17.46 -4.61
C TRP A 133 -7.88 -18.03 -3.30
N GLU A 134 -6.64 -17.69 -2.94
CA GLU A 134 -6.15 -17.97 -1.58
C GLU A 134 -6.87 -17.16 -0.51
N ARG A 135 -7.14 -15.89 -0.80
CA ARG A 135 -7.87 -15.00 0.10
C ARG A 135 -8.81 -14.11 -0.68
N VAL A 136 -10.08 -14.11 -0.26
CA VAL A 136 -11.09 -13.20 -0.78
C VAL A 136 -11.60 -12.29 0.33
N HIS A 137 -11.87 -11.03 -0.02
CA HIS A 137 -12.45 -10.03 0.87
C HIS A 137 -13.90 -9.79 0.49
N LEU A 138 -14.82 -9.88 1.46
CA LEU A 138 -16.24 -9.64 1.25
C LEU A 138 -16.67 -8.35 1.93
N ASP A 139 -17.51 -7.58 1.25
CA ASP A 139 -18.14 -6.39 1.83
C ASP A 139 -19.49 -6.11 1.14
N PHE A 140 -20.37 -5.37 1.82
CA PHE A 140 -21.63 -4.93 1.27
C PHE A 140 -21.54 -3.51 0.71
N ALA A 141 -21.80 -3.36 -0.58
CA ALA A 141 -22.10 -2.06 -1.16
C ALA A 141 -23.59 -1.79 -1.02
N GLY A 142 -24.00 -1.06 0.02
CA GLY A 142 -25.31 -0.43 0.04
C GLY A 142 -25.83 -0.03 1.43
N PRO A 143 -27.05 0.52 1.51
CA PRO A 143 -27.93 0.79 0.36
C PRO A 143 -27.35 1.88 -0.55
N PHE A 144 -27.31 1.64 -1.86
CA PHE A 144 -26.86 2.61 -2.86
C PHE A 144 -27.80 2.57 -4.07
N LYS A 145 -28.43 3.72 -4.39
CA LYS A 145 -29.51 3.84 -5.40
C LYS A 145 -30.58 2.73 -5.26
N ASP A 146 -31.09 2.53 -4.04
CA ASP A 146 -32.13 1.55 -3.70
C ASP A 146 -31.79 0.11 -4.12
N LYS A 147 -30.53 -0.27 -3.94
CA LYS A 147 -30.04 -1.62 -4.14
C LYS A 147 -28.95 -1.94 -3.11
N MET A 148 -28.82 -3.22 -2.82
CA MET A 148 -27.75 -3.80 -2.02
C MET A 148 -26.95 -4.73 -2.93
N TRP A 149 -25.63 -4.75 -2.76
CA TRP A 149 -24.76 -5.69 -3.46
C TRP A 149 -23.75 -6.30 -2.52
N LEU A 150 -23.50 -7.60 -2.68
CA LEU A 150 -22.37 -8.27 -2.07
C LEU A 150 -21.19 -8.17 -3.05
N ILE A 151 -20.07 -7.67 -2.56
CA ILE A 151 -18.82 -7.60 -3.28
C ILE A 151 -17.90 -8.69 -2.73
N CYS A 152 -17.23 -9.39 -3.64
CA CYS A 152 -16.19 -10.36 -3.34
C CYS A 152 -14.97 -10.02 -4.18
N ILE A 153 -13.83 -9.77 -3.55
CA ILE A 153 -12.59 -9.39 -4.24
C ILE A 153 -11.52 -10.40 -3.94
N ASP A 154 -10.90 -10.93 -4.99
CA ASP A 154 -9.71 -11.74 -4.85
C ASP A 154 -8.50 -10.87 -4.47
N ALA A 155 -7.86 -11.19 -3.36
CA ALA A 155 -6.74 -10.41 -2.83
C ALA A 155 -5.50 -10.50 -3.73
N HIS A 156 -5.31 -11.59 -4.48
CA HIS A 156 -4.16 -11.67 -5.37
C HIS A 156 -4.36 -10.81 -6.61
N SER A 157 -5.41 -11.10 -7.40
CA SER A 157 -5.64 -10.48 -8.70
C SER A 157 -6.34 -9.13 -8.63
N LYS A 158 -6.87 -8.75 -7.47
CA LYS A 158 -7.78 -7.60 -7.30
C LYS A 158 -9.04 -7.70 -8.16
N PHE A 159 -9.39 -8.89 -8.63
CA PHE A 159 -10.56 -9.08 -9.49
C PHE A 159 -11.85 -9.03 -8.67
N PRO A 160 -12.81 -8.14 -9.01
CA PRO A 160 -14.05 -8.03 -8.28
C PRO A 160 -15.16 -8.93 -8.88
N TYR A 161 -15.86 -9.61 -8.00
CA TYR A 161 -17.15 -10.25 -8.19
C TYR A 161 -18.22 -9.46 -7.44
N MET A 162 -19.44 -9.52 -7.97
CA MET A 162 -20.54 -8.74 -7.43
C MET A 162 -21.84 -9.49 -7.62
N GLY A 163 -22.57 -9.69 -6.52
CA GLY A 163 -23.89 -10.27 -6.51
C GLY A 163 -24.93 -9.26 -6.05
N LYS A 164 -26.08 -9.25 -6.73
CA LYS A 164 -27.19 -8.37 -6.36
C LYS A 164 -27.96 -8.98 -5.19
N MET A 165 -28.21 -8.17 -4.16
CA MET A 165 -29.01 -8.51 -2.99
C MET A 165 -30.37 -7.80 -3.07
N GLU A 166 -31.41 -8.43 -2.53
CA GLU A 166 -32.69 -7.75 -2.34
C GLU A 166 -32.66 -6.85 -1.09
N ILE A 167 -33.28 -5.67 -1.17
CA ILE A 167 -33.29 -4.71 -0.05
C ILE A 167 -34.12 -5.30 1.09
N GLY A 168 -33.61 -5.21 2.32
CA GLY A 168 -34.29 -5.75 3.51
C GLY A 168 -34.04 -7.24 3.74
N GLN A 169 -33.28 -7.90 2.87
CA GLN A 169 -32.93 -9.33 2.99
C GLN A 169 -31.41 -9.56 3.02
N THR A 170 -30.61 -8.75 3.73
CA THR A 170 -29.20 -9.09 4.01
C THR A 170 -29.08 -10.21 5.04
N SER A 171 -29.82 -11.29 4.86
CA SER A 171 -29.71 -12.50 5.68
C SER A 171 -28.45 -13.27 5.29
N ALA A 172 -27.94 -14.05 6.25
CA ALA A 172 -26.85 -14.99 6.01
C ALA A 172 -27.17 -15.97 4.87
N LYS A 173 -28.42 -16.47 4.80
CA LYS A 173 -28.85 -17.42 3.77
C LYS A 173 -28.75 -16.87 2.35
N GLN A 174 -29.21 -15.63 2.13
CA GLN A 174 -29.09 -15.00 0.82
C GLN A 174 -27.63 -14.71 0.47
N THR A 175 -26.83 -14.27 1.45
CA THR A 175 -25.39 -14.05 1.29
C THR A 175 -24.70 -15.35 0.85
N ILE A 176 -24.99 -16.47 1.51
CA ILE A 176 -24.47 -17.80 1.15
C ILE A 176 -24.89 -18.19 -0.26
N GLN A 177 -26.13 -17.94 -0.68
CA GLN A 177 -26.58 -18.27 -2.02
C GLN A 177 -25.80 -17.50 -3.09
N VAL A 178 -25.62 -16.19 -2.88
CA VAL A 178 -24.80 -15.36 -3.78
C VAL A 178 -23.35 -15.85 -3.81
N LEU A 179 -22.78 -16.21 -2.66
CA LEU A 179 -21.42 -16.76 -2.62
C LEU A 179 -21.31 -18.10 -3.35
N LYS A 180 -22.30 -18.98 -3.24
CA LYS A 180 -22.34 -20.23 -4.02
C LYS A 180 -22.34 -19.96 -5.52
N ASP A 181 -23.08 -18.95 -5.97
CA ASP A 181 -23.08 -18.56 -7.38
C ASP A 181 -21.69 -18.05 -7.81
N ILE A 182 -21.03 -17.23 -6.99
CA ILE A 182 -19.67 -16.73 -7.27
C ILE A 182 -18.65 -17.88 -7.25
N PHE A 183 -18.69 -18.74 -6.24
CA PHE A 183 -17.77 -19.87 -6.05
C PHE A 183 -17.96 -20.94 -7.13
N SER A 184 -19.15 -21.01 -7.76
CA SER A 184 -19.38 -21.91 -8.90
C SER A 184 -18.55 -21.54 -10.15
N LEU A 185 -18.06 -20.30 -10.24
CA LEU A 185 -17.29 -19.82 -11.38
C LEU A 185 -15.80 -20.17 -11.30
N GLU A 186 -15.21 -20.13 -10.10
CA GLU A 186 -13.75 -20.20 -9.92
C GLU A 186 -13.33 -21.28 -8.91
N GLY A 187 -14.25 -21.78 -8.09
CA GLY A 187 -13.97 -22.69 -6.98
C GLY A 187 -14.15 -22.04 -5.61
N LEU A 188 -13.73 -22.77 -4.57
CA LEU A 188 -13.78 -22.32 -3.19
C LEU A 188 -12.46 -21.64 -2.80
N PRO A 189 -12.49 -20.52 -2.06
CA PRO A 189 -11.28 -19.87 -1.59
C PRO A 189 -10.73 -20.57 -0.33
N ASN A 190 -9.43 -20.42 -0.06
CA ASN A 190 -8.85 -20.94 1.19
C ASN A 190 -9.30 -20.10 2.40
N THR A 191 -9.29 -18.77 2.24
CA THR A 191 -9.64 -17.81 3.29
C THR A 191 -10.67 -16.80 2.82
N VAL A 192 -11.69 -16.55 3.63
CA VAL A 192 -12.65 -15.45 3.47
C VAL A 192 -12.42 -14.44 4.59
N VAL A 193 -12.24 -13.18 4.22
CA VAL A 193 -12.12 -12.06 5.16
C VAL A 193 -13.35 -11.16 5.08
N THR A 194 -13.94 -10.85 6.22
CA THR A 194 -15.14 -9.99 6.31
C THR A 194 -15.02 -8.97 7.44
N ASP A 195 -15.98 -8.04 7.49
CA ASP A 195 -16.25 -7.28 8.70
C ASP A 195 -17.00 -8.14 9.75
N ASN A 196 -17.31 -7.55 10.91
CA ASN A 196 -18.16 -8.19 11.93
C ASN A 196 -19.66 -8.00 11.67
N GLY A 197 -20.06 -7.87 10.40
CA GLY A 197 -21.47 -7.76 10.04
C GLY A 197 -22.24 -9.01 10.48
N PRO A 198 -23.49 -8.87 10.97
CA PRO A 198 -24.26 -9.99 11.53
C PRO A 198 -24.51 -11.13 10.53
N GLN A 199 -24.37 -10.85 9.24
CA GLN A 199 -24.61 -11.79 8.15
C GLN A 199 -23.43 -12.76 8.01
N PHE A 200 -22.23 -12.30 8.34
CA PHE A 200 -20.99 -13.08 8.31
C PHE A 200 -20.71 -13.76 9.65
N THR A 201 -21.17 -13.20 10.78
CA THR A 201 -20.99 -13.80 12.12
C THR A 201 -22.11 -14.77 12.51
N SER A 202 -23.02 -15.09 11.60
CA SER A 202 -24.14 -16.00 11.87
C SER A 202 -23.68 -17.46 11.92
N SER A 203 -24.41 -18.30 12.68
CA SER A 203 -24.18 -19.74 12.73
C SER A 203 -24.27 -20.42 11.37
N ASP A 204 -25.19 -19.94 10.51
CA ASP A 204 -25.39 -20.45 9.16
C ASP A 204 -24.15 -20.20 8.29
N PHE A 205 -23.54 -19.02 8.41
CA PHE A 205 -22.33 -18.67 7.66
C PHE A 205 -21.11 -19.44 8.16
N GLU A 206 -20.95 -19.55 9.48
CA GLU A 206 -19.88 -20.34 10.08
C GLU A 206 -19.97 -21.82 9.67
N ALA A 207 -21.18 -22.40 9.68
CA ALA A 207 -21.42 -23.76 9.23
C ALA A 207 -21.10 -23.94 7.73
N PHE A 208 -21.48 -22.97 6.90
CA PHE A 208 -21.13 -22.96 5.47
C PHE A 208 -19.61 -22.95 5.26
N CYS A 209 -18.88 -22.07 5.94
CA CYS A 209 -17.42 -22.02 5.84
C CYS A 209 -16.78 -23.34 6.29
N LYS A 210 -17.20 -23.89 7.43
CA LYS A 210 -16.69 -25.19 7.93
C LYS A 210 -16.99 -26.35 6.97
N GLN A 211 -18.21 -26.42 6.43
CA GLN A 211 -18.61 -27.47 5.49
C GLN A 211 -17.76 -27.46 4.21
N HIS A 212 -17.36 -26.27 3.76
CA HIS A 212 -16.59 -26.08 2.54
C HIS A 212 -15.07 -25.97 2.77
N GLY A 213 -14.59 -26.14 4.01
CA GLY A 213 -13.16 -26.06 4.35
C GLY A 213 -12.58 -24.66 4.22
N ILE A 214 -13.41 -23.62 4.30
CA ILE A 214 -13.01 -22.22 4.16
C ILE A 214 -12.64 -21.66 5.54
N SER A 215 -11.46 -21.07 5.66
CA SER A 215 -11.07 -20.31 6.85
C SER A 215 -11.75 -18.94 6.84
N HIS A 216 -12.61 -18.66 7.82
CA HIS A 216 -13.27 -17.36 7.95
C HIS A 216 -12.55 -16.52 8.99
N ILE A 217 -12.07 -15.33 8.58
CA ILE A 217 -11.41 -14.37 9.46
C ILE A 217 -12.23 -13.07 9.46
N THR A 218 -12.58 -12.59 10.65
CA THR A 218 -13.26 -11.30 10.80
C THR A 218 -12.29 -10.21 11.23
N SER A 219 -12.56 -9.00 10.77
CA SER A 219 -11.82 -7.80 11.16
C SER A 219 -12.08 -7.51 12.65
N PRO A 220 -11.06 -7.35 13.52
CA PRO A 220 -11.33 -7.03 14.91
C PRO A 220 -11.99 -5.64 15.05
N PRO A 221 -12.87 -5.43 16.05
CA PRO A 221 -13.46 -4.13 16.32
C PRO A 221 -12.35 -3.09 16.50
N HIS A 222 -12.43 -1.96 15.79
CA HIS A 222 -11.44 -0.85 15.82
C HIS A 222 -10.09 -1.10 15.10
N HIS A 223 -10.00 -2.05 14.17
CA HIS A 223 -8.86 -2.19 13.24
C HIS A 223 -9.27 -1.94 11.78
N PRO A 224 -9.36 -0.66 11.36
CA PRO A 224 -9.93 -0.24 10.06
C PRO A 224 -9.36 -0.89 8.79
N PRO A 225 -8.06 -1.27 8.67
CA PRO A 225 -7.55 -1.74 7.39
C PRO A 225 -7.70 -3.26 7.15
N SER A 226 -8.27 -4.01 8.10
CA SER A 226 -8.34 -5.48 7.99
C SER A 226 -9.19 -5.94 6.79
N ASN A 227 -10.26 -5.22 6.44
CA ASN A 227 -11.05 -5.46 5.22
C ASN A 227 -10.90 -4.34 4.18
N GLY A 228 -9.81 -3.56 4.26
CA GLY A 228 -9.65 -2.32 3.51
C GLY A 228 -9.65 -2.50 1.98
N GLU A 229 -9.38 -3.70 1.47
CA GLU A 229 -9.44 -3.97 0.03
C GLU A 229 -10.86 -3.92 -0.52
N ALA A 230 -11.80 -4.61 0.14
CA ALA A 230 -13.20 -4.59 -0.25
C ALA A 230 -13.80 -3.19 -0.05
N GLU A 231 -13.49 -2.52 1.08
CA GLU A 231 -13.96 -1.15 1.35
C GLU A 231 -13.48 -0.15 0.28
N ARG A 232 -12.19 -0.20 -0.09
CA ARG A 232 -11.63 0.68 -1.14
C ARG A 232 -12.31 0.46 -2.49
N PHE A 233 -12.60 -0.79 -2.82
CA PHE A 233 -13.32 -1.08 -4.05
C PHE A 233 -14.78 -0.64 -3.98
N VAL A 234 -15.47 -0.79 -2.85
CA VAL A 234 -16.84 -0.28 -2.66
C VAL A 234 -16.89 1.23 -2.95
N GLN A 235 -15.92 1.99 -2.45
CA GLN A 235 -15.80 3.42 -2.72
C GLN A 235 -15.57 3.70 -4.22
N THR A 236 -14.65 2.95 -4.84
CA THR A 236 -14.33 3.07 -6.27
C THR A 236 -15.56 2.75 -7.14
N PHE A 237 -16.26 1.67 -6.80
CA PHE A 237 -17.47 1.22 -7.47
C PHE A 237 -18.58 2.27 -7.39
N LYS A 238 -18.93 2.74 -6.18
CA LYS A 238 -19.97 3.78 -5.99
C LYS A 238 -19.64 5.03 -6.79
N ARG A 239 -18.38 5.49 -6.75
CA ARG A 239 -17.94 6.69 -7.49
C ARG A 239 -18.03 6.50 -9.01
N SER A 240 -17.62 5.36 -9.53
CA SER A 240 -17.67 5.07 -10.96
C SER A 240 -19.11 4.97 -11.46
N VAL A 241 -19.97 4.25 -10.73
CA VAL A 241 -21.39 4.13 -11.07
C VAL A 241 -22.09 5.49 -11.02
N GLU A 242 -21.82 6.32 -10.00
CA GLU A 242 -22.39 7.67 -9.90
C GLU A 242 -22.03 8.52 -11.11
N LYS A 243 -20.75 8.52 -11.52
CA LYS A 243 -20.28 9.24 -12.71
C LYS A 243 -20.96 8.76 -13.98
N ASN A 244 -21.09 7.45 -14.17
CA ASN A 244 -21.76 6.88 -15.34
C ASN A 244 -23.24 7.27 -15.38
N CYS A 245 -23.93 7.24 -14.23
CA CYS A 245 -25.32 7.68 -14.12
C CYS A 245 -25.49 9.17 -14.43
N VAL A 246 -24.62 10.04 -13.89
CA VAL A 246 -24.60 11.48 -14.23
C VAL A 246 -24.32 11.69 -15.72
N GLY A 247 -23.50 10.83 -16.33
CA GLY A 247 -23.25 10.78 -17.77
C GLY A 247 -24.39 10.20 -18.62
N GLY A 248 -25.53 9.87 -18.03
CA GLY A 248 -26.73 9.40 -18.74
C GLY A 248 -26.83 7.89 -18.93
N VAL A 249 -25.92 7.09 -18.36
CA VAL A 249 -25.98 5.63 -18.46
C VAL A 249 -26.94 5.07 -17.39
N PRO A 250 -27.91 4.20 -17.76
CA PRO A 250 -28.79 3.55 -16.78
C PRO A 250 -28.01 2.82 -15.68
N LEU A 251 -28.57 2.71 -14.48
CA LEU A 251 -27.89 2.12 -13.32
C LEU A 251 -27.37 0.69 -13.59
N THR A 252 -28.21 -0.16 -14.17
CA THR A 252 -27.86 -1.56 -14.46
C THR A 252 -26.66 -1.66 -15.39
N ASP A 253 -26.61 -0.81 -16.42
CA ASP A 253 -25.52 -0.79 -17.38
C ASP A 253 -24.30 -0.08 -16.83
N SER A 254 -24.47 0.92 -15.97
CA SER A 254 -23.40 1.58 -15.24
C SER A 254 -22.63 0.62 -14.34
N VAL A 255 -23.33 -0.30 -13.68
CA VAL A 255 -22.73 -1.38 -12.86
C VAL A 255 -21.93 -2.33 -13.75
N ARG A 256 -22.54 -2.84 -14.82
CA ARG A 256 -21.88 -3.77 -15.76
C ARG A 256 -20.64 -3.14 -16.39
N LEU A 257 -20.76 -1.89 -16.84
CA LEU A 257 -19.68 -1.12 -17.43
C LEU A 257 -18.55 -0.88 -16.44
N THR A 258 -18.87 -0.49 -15.20
CA THR A 258 -17.88 -0.30 -14.14
C THR A 258 -17.09 -1.58 -13.87
N LEU A 259 -17.77 -2.72 -13.71
CA LEU A 259 -17.12 -4.01 -13.47
C LEU A 259 -16.24 -4.45 -14.65
N ALA A 260 -16.78 -4.40 -15.87
CA ALA A 260 -16.04 -4.79 -17.08
C ALA A 260 -14.79 -3.93 -17.29
N THR A 261 -14.92 -2.62 -17.06
CA THR A 261 -13.82 -1.67 -17.20
C THR A 261 -12.78 -1.89 -16.12
N TYR A 262 -13.18 -1.98 -14.84
CA TYR A 262 -12.24 -2.18 -13.73
C TYR A 262 -11.42 -3.46 -13.91
N ARG A 263 -12.05 -4.56 -14.31
CA ARG A 263 -11.38 -5.84 -14.59
C ARG A 263 -10.33 -5.76 -15.70
N SER A 264 -10.45 -4.77 -16.58
CA SER A 264 -9.59 -4.58 -17.76
C SER A 264 -8.65 -3.36 -17.63
N LEU A 265 -8.67 -2.65 -16.49
CA LEU A 265 -7.79 -1.50 -16.26
C LEU A 265 -6.48 -1.94 -15.59
N PRO A 266 -5.33 -1.43 -16.04
CA PRO A 266 -4.04 -1.64 -15.38
C PRO A 266 -4.10 -1.22 -13.90
N HIS A 267 -3.61 -2.07 -13.00
CA HIS A 267 -3.64 -1.79 -11.57
C HIS A 267 -2.20 -1.64 -11.01
N PRO A 268 -1.87 -0.56 -10.26
CA PRO A 268 -0.52 -0.34 -9.75
C PRO A 268 0.00 -1.47 -8.85
N ALA A 269 -0.88 -2.05 -8.03
CA ALA A 269 -0.52 -3.16 -7.14
C ALA A 269 -0.23 -4.48 -7.86
N LEU A 270 -0.49 -4.55 -9.18
CA LEU A 270 -0.30 -5.74 -10.02
C LEU A 270 0.80 -5.53 -11.06
N GLU A 271 1.75 -4.63 -10.79
CA GLU A 271 2.81 -4.25 -11.73
C GLU A 271 2.22 -3.79 -13.08
N TRP A 272 1.10 -3.06 -13.03
CA TRP A 272 0.35 -2.57 -14.19
C TRP A 272 -0.28 -3.65 -15.08
N LYS A 273 -0.34 -4.90 -14.63
CA LYS A 273 -1.25 -5.90 -15.20
C LYS A 273 -2.69 -5.59 -14.81
N THR A 274 -3.63 -6.08 -15.62
CA THR A 274 -5.06 -5.97 -15.35
C THR A 274 -5.51 -7.08 -14.40
N PRO A 275 -6.57 -6.87 -13.59
CA PRO A 275 -7.10 -7.93 -12.73
C PRO A 275 -7.47 -9.20 -13.50
N ALA A 276 -8.06 -9.06 -14.69
CA ALA A 276 -8.43 -10.20 -15.51
C ALA A 276 -7.22 -10.98 -16.07
N GLU A 277 -6.11 -10.32 -16.38
CA GLU A 277 -4.88 -11.02 -16.78
C GLU A 277 -4.29 -11.83 -15.63
N VAL A 278 -4.25 -11.25 -14.43
CA VAL A 278 -3.67 -11.93 -13.27
C VAL A 278 -4.52 -13.12 -12.88
N LEU A 279 -5.84 -12.99 -12.94
CA LEU A 279 -6.76 -14.07 -12.57
C LEU A 279 -6.88 -15.15 -13.66
N HIS A 280 -7.17 -14.76 -14.91
CA HIS A 280 -7.55 -15.69 -15.99
C HIS A 280 -6.44 -15.92 -17.01
N GLY A 281 -5.28 -15.27 -16.87
CA GLY A 281 -4.17 -15.39 -17.81
C GLY A 281 -4.44 -14.75 -19.18
N ARG A 282 -5.50 -13.94 -19.32
CA ARG A 282 -5.87 -13.30 -20.59
C ARG A 282 -6.53 -11.94 -20.38
N GLN A 283 -6.36 -11.02 -21.34
CA GLN A 283 -7.16 -9.80 -21.37
C GLN A 283 -8.57 -10.06 -21.93
N PRO A 284 -9.62 -9.55 -21.27
CA PRO A 284 -10.96 -9.50 -21.84
C PRO A 284 -10.96 -8.63 -23.11
N ARG A 285 -11.68 -9.08 -24.14
CA ARG A 285 -11.91 -8.24 -25.32
C ARG A 285 -12.87 -7.12 -24.97
N CYS A 286 -12.49 -5.89 -25.31
CA CYS A 286 -13.32 -4.69 -25.17
C CYS A 286 -13.43 -3.96 -26.53
N LEU A 287 -14.27 -2.94 -26.64
CA LEU A 287 -14.42 -2.18 -27.89
C LEU A 287 -13.09 -1.59 -28.38
N LEU A 288 -12.24 -1.11 -27.45
CA LEU A 288 -10.91 -0.60 -27.81
C LEU A 288 -9.99 -1.70 -28.38
N SER A 289 -10.14 -2.95 -27.92
CA SER A 289 -9.38 -4.08 -28.47
C SER A 289 -9.72 -4.37 -29.93
N LEU A 290 -10.89 -3.94 -30.41
CA LEU A 290 -11.34 -4.11 -31.79
C LEU A 290 -10.75 -3.07 -32.75
N ILE A 291 -10.29 -1.93 -32.24
CA ILE A 291 -9.67 -0.88 -33.05
C ILE A 291 -8.35 -1.38 -33.64
N ASN A 292 -7.66 -2.29 -32.94
CA ASN A 292 -6.41 -2.86 -33.41
C ASN A 292 -6.66 -3.99 -34.42
N PRO A 293 -6.37 -3.81 -35.73
CA PRO A 293 -6.60 -4.81 -36.77
C PRO A 293 -5.67 -6.04 -36.65
N PHE A 294 -4.68 -6.01 -35.76
CA PHE A 294 -3.82 -7.17 -35.50
C PHE A 294 -4.41 -8.13 -34.45
N ASN A 295 -5.33 -7.69 -33.59
CA ASN A 295 -6.01 -8.56 -32.62
C ASN A 295 -7.03 -9.53 -33.26
N THR A 296 -7.43 -9.28 -34.52
CA THR A 296 -8.35 -10.11 -35.30
C THR A 296 -7.67 -11.21 -36.11
N ARG A 297 -6.32 -11.28 -36.14
CA ARG A 297 -5.56 -12.13 -37.08
C ARG A 297 -5.30 -13.59 -36.67
N ASN A 298 -5.80 -14.06 -35.52
CA ASN A 298 -5.63 -15.47 -35.12
C ASN A 298 -6.73 -16.42 -35.60
N TYR A 299 -7.65 -15.95 -36.46
CA TYR A 299 -8.44 -16.83 -37.34
C TYR A 299 -7.77 -16.94 -38.72
N GLN A 300 -6.44 -17.13 -38.77
CA GLN A 300 -5.94 -17.98 -39.84
C GLN A 300 -6.53 -19.35 -39.55
N THR A 301 -7.46 -19.77 -40.40
CA THR A 301 -7.85 -21.14 -40.57
C THR A 301 -6.59 -21.99 -40.47
N LYS A 302 -6.37 -22.61 -39.31
CA LYS A 302 -5.67 -23.88 -39.29
C LYS A 302 -6.50 -24.72 -40.24
N SER A 303 -6.05 -24.85 -41.49
CA SER A 303 -6.52 -25.92 -42.33
C SER A 303 -6.27 -27.17 -41.49
N ASN A 304 -7.34 -27.78 -40.99
CA ASN A 304 -7.25 -29.05 -40.28
C ASN A 304 -6.65 -30.05 -41.26
N ASN A 305 -5.32 -30.15 -41.29
CA ASN A 305 -4.67 -31.35 -41.72
C ASN A 305 -4.87 -32.36 -40.58
N ASN A 306 -5.61 -33.42 -40.89
CA ASN A 306 -5.98 -34.58 -40.08
C ASN A 306 -7.23 -34.32 -39.21
N THR A 307 -8.43 -34.81 -39.52
CA THR A 307 -8.81 -36.08 -40.16
C THR A 307 -10.12 -35.91 -40.93
N SER A 308 -10.07 -35.69 -42.25
CA SER A 308 -11.23 -35.95 -43.09
C SER A 308 -11.29 -37.47 -43.28
N SER A 309 -12.21 -38.14 -42.57
CA SER A 309 -12.57 -39.51 -42.91
C SER A 309 -13.22 -39.47 -44.30
N GLN A 310 -12.42 -39.70 -45.34
CA GLN A 310 -12.93 -39.87 -46.70
C GLN A 310 -13.71 -41.18 -46.73
N PHE A 311 -15.02 -41.08 -46.93
CA PHE A 311 -15.89 -42.24 -47.11
C PHE A 311 -15.71 -42.79 -48.52
N ALA A 312 -15.59 -44.12 -48.65
CA ALA A 312 -15.59 -44.76 -49.96
C ALA A 312 -16.98 -44.63 -50.61
N VAL A 313 -17.04 -44.54 -51.94
CA VAL A 313 -18.32 -44.54 -52.66
C VAL A 313 -19.09 -45.83 -52.31
N ASN A 314 -20.35 -45.68 -51.87
CA ASN A 314 -21.25 -46.73 -51.34
C ASN A 314 -20.99 -47.22 -49.89
N SER A 315 -20.18 -46.52 -49.09
CA SER A 315 -20.10 -46.84 -47.65
C SER A 315 -21.39 -46.42 -46.94
N LEU A 316 -21.95 -47.32 -46.11
CA LEU A 316 -23.08 -46.99 -45.25
C LEU A 316 -22.69 -45.90 -44.26
N VAL A 317 -23.29 -44.72 -44.38
CA VAL A 317 -23.07 -43.59 -43.48
C VAL A 317 -24.34 -43.32 -42.69
N TYR A 318 -24.21 -42.81 -41.47
CA TYR A 318 -25.38 -42.39 -40.70
C TYR A 318 -25.55 -40.88 -40.84
N ALA A 319 -26.71 -40.46 -41.32
CA ALA A 319 -27.08 -39.05 -41.37
C ALA A 319 -27.83 -38.67 -40.10
N ARG A 320 -27.63 -37.42 -39.66
CA ARG A 320 -28.34 -36.88 -38.51
C ARG A 320 -29.80 -36.65 -38.88
N ASN A 321 -30.71 -37.24 -38.11
CA ASN A 321 -32.14 -37.03 -38.24
C ASN A 321 -32.54 -35.75 -37.47
N TYR A 322 -33.22 -34.84 -38.14
CA TYR A 322 -33.74 -33.59 -37.57
C TYR A 322 -35.26 -33.63 -37.31
N SER A 323 -35.89 -34.77 -37.58
CA SER A 323 -37.31 -35.05 -37.33
C SER A 323 -37.50 -35.86 -36.04
N SER A 324 -38.75 -36.15 -35.66
CA SER A 324 -39.03 -37.06 -34.54
C SER A 324 -38.55 -38.48 -34.84
N GLY A 325 -37.80 -39.07 -33.92
CA GLY A 325 -37.22 -40.42 -34.06
C GLY A 325 -35.75 -40.49 -33.64
N PRO A 326 -35.05 -41.60 -33.94
CA PRO A 326 -33.66 -41.79 -33.57
C PRO A 326 -32.76 -40.77 -34.26
N LYS A 327 -31.84 -40.19 -33.48
CA LYS A 327 -30.96 -39.06 -33.86
C LYS A 327 -30.06 -39.33 -35.06
N TRP A 328 -29.79 -40.60 -35.39
CA TRP A 328 -28.95 -41.04 -36.49
C TRP A 328 -29.65 -42.13 -37.29
N VAL A 329 -29.75 -41.97 -38.60
CA VAL A 329 -30.40 -42.92 -39.51
C VAL A 329 -29.43 -43.34 -40.62
N PRO A 330 -29.41 -44.63 -41.00
CA PRO A 330 -28.51 -45.11 -42.05
C PRO A 330 -28.93 -44.57 -43.41
N VAL A 331 -27.95 -44.07 -44.18
CA VAL A 331 -28.08 -43.56 -45.54
C VAL A 331 -27.00 -44.24 -46.39
N LYS A 332 -27.38 -44.75 -47.56
CA LYS A 332 -26.46 -45.39 -48.50
C LYS A 332 -25.98 -44.41 -49.54
#